data_AF-A0AB39XY77-F1
#
_entry.id   AF-A0AB39XY77-F1
#
_cell.length_a   1.000
_cell.length_b   1.000
_cell.length_c   1.000
_cell.angle_alpha   90.00
_cell.angle_beta   90.00
_cell.angle_gamma   90.00
#
_symmetry.space_group_name_H-M   'P 1'
#
loop_
_entity.id
_entity.type
_entity.pdbx_description
1 polymer ?
#
loop_
_entity_poly.entity_id
_entity_poly.type
_entity_poly.pdbx_seq_one_letter_code
_entity_poly.pdbx_strand_id
1 'polypeptide(L)' 'MAIELTDELIRLRRTADAARARATASPYSVEGWRPWLEAAAAVHDAVTEHAKAPGQNRYEVEKALVTAAKSAEAPHEG' A
#
# COMPACT_ATOMS: atom_id res chain seq x y z
N MET A 1 -8.09 -15.27 -11.30
CA MET A 1 -8.27 -13.92 -11.86
C MET A 1 -7.09 -13.08 -11.45
N ALA A 2 -6.55 -12.26 -12.34
CA ALA A 2 -5.55 -11.27 -11.98
C ALA A 2 -6.18 -10.24 -11.02
N ILE A 3 -5.43 -9.81 -10.01
CA ILE A 3 -5.82 -8.69 -9.17
C ILE A 3 -5.40 -7.42 -9.89
N GLU A 4 -6.38 -6.68 -10.39
CA GLU A 4 -6.16 -5.35 -10.97
C GLU A 4 -5.91 -4.35 -9.85
N LEU A 5 -4.82 -3.60 -9.90
CA LEU A 5 -4.47 -2.55 -8.93
C LEU A 5 -4.43 -1.20 -9.64
N THR A 6 -4.89 -0.15 -8.96
CA THR A 6 -4.76 1.22 -9.46
C THR A 6 -3.40 1.80 -9.09
N ASP A 7 -2.89 2.71 -9.92
CA ASP A 7 -1.67 3.46 -9.62
C ASP A 7 -1.78 4.24 -8.29
N GLU A 8 -2.99 4.69 -7.95
CA GLU A 8 -3.24 5.40 -6.69
C GLU A 8 -3.04 4.48 -5.48
N LEU A 9 -3.54 3.24 -5.52
CA LEU A 9 -3.28 2.26 -4.45
C LEU A 9 -1.78 2.03 -4.28
N ILE A 10 -1.05 1.86 -5.39
CA ILE A 10 0.39 1.65 -5.39
C ILE A 10 1.11 2.87 -4.79
N ARG A 11 0.71 4.09 -5.15
CA ARG A 11 1.26 5.34 -4.58
C ARG A 11 0.98 5.47 -3.08
N LEU A 12 -0.25 5.19 -2.64
CA LEU A 12 -0.61 5.22 -1.22
C LEU A 12 0.23 4.23 -0.43
N ARG A 13 0.39 3.00 -0.95
CA ARG A 13 1.24 1.99 -0.32
C ARG A 13 2.69 2.44 -0.22
N ARG A 14 3.27 2.97 -1.30
CA ARG A 14 4.65 3.48 -1.29
C ARG A 14 4.83 4.63 -0.30
N THR A 15 3.84 5.51 -0.18
CA THR A 15 3.84 6.58 0.83
C THR A 15 3.85 6.01 2.25
N ALA A 16 3.01 5.01 2.53
CA ALA A 16 3.00 4.32 3.82
C ALA A 16 4.34 3.61 4.11
N ASP A 17 4.91 2.91 3.13
CA ASP A 17 6.20 2.23 3.29
C ASP A 17 7.34 3.22 3.54
N ALA A 18 7.35 4.37 2.85
CA ALA A 18 8.32 5.45 3.08
C ALA A 18 8.16 6.09 4.47
N ALA A 19 6.92 6.34 4.92
CA ALA A 19 6.64 6.84 6.26
C ALA A 19 7.08 5.84 7.34
N ARG A 20 6.85 4.54 7.11
CA ARG A 20 7.33 3.46 7.99
C ARG A 20 8.85 3.49 8.09
N ALA A 21 9.54 3.56 6.96
CA ALA A 21 10.99 3.58 6.90
C ALA A 21 11.57 4.74 7.74
N ARG A 22 10.97 5.94 7.65
CA ARG A 22 11.34 7.10 8.48
C ARG A 22 11.07 6.85 9.96
N ALA A 23 9.89 6.33 10.31
CA ALA A 23 9.52 6.05 11.70
C ALA A 23 10.43 5.00 12.36
N THR A 24 10.90 4.00 11.60
CA THR A 24 11.82 2.97 12.09
C THR A 24 13.29 3.40 12.12
N ALA A 25 13.65 4.49 11.46
CA ALA A 25 15.02 5.02 11.44
C ALA A 25 15.36 5.84 12.71
N SER A 26 14.41 6.02 13.63
CA SER A 26 14.59 6.75 14.89
C SER A 26 13.98 5.95 16.06
N PRO A 27 14.37 6.23 17.32
CA PRO A 27 13.70 5.68 18.47
C PRO A 27 12.19 5.95 18.42
N TYR A 28 11.40 5.02 18.96
CA TYR A 28 9.96 5.13 18.96
C TYR A 28 9.50 6.45 19.61
N SER A 29 8.62 7.16 18.91
CA SER A 29 7.83 8.25 19.44
C SER A 29 6.47 8.27 18.76
N VAL A 30 5.43 8.68 19.49
CA VAL A 30 4.08 8.78 18.94
C VAL A 30 4.05 9.71 17.73
N GLU A 31 4.73 10.86 17.83
CA GLU A 31 4.80 11.85 16.76
C GLU A 31 5.55 11.33 15.53
N GLY A 32 6.63 10.57 15.73
CA GLY A 32 7.40 9.99 14.62
C GLY A 32 6.64 8.89 13.88
N TRP A 33 5.73 8.20 14.57
CA TRP A 33 4.91 7.13 13.99
C TRP A 33 3.57 7.61 13.42
N ARG A 34 3.09 8.80 13.81
CA ARG A 34 1.81 9.37 13.34
C ARG A 34 1.67 9.39 11.81
N PRO A 35 2.67 9.85 11.01
CA PRO A 35 2.54 9.84 9.55
C PRO A 35 2.36 8.44 8.97
N TRP A 36 2.99 7.42 9.55
CA TRP A 36 2.81 6.03 9.11
C TRP A 36 1.42 5.51 9.48
N LEU A 37 0.91 5.82 10.68
CA LEU A 37 -0.42 5.39 11.11
C LEU A 37 -1.52 5.96 10.20
N GLU A 38 -1.43 7.25 9.86
CA GLU A 38 -2.37 7.92 8.96
C GLU A 38 -2.31 7.31 7.55
N ALA A 39 -1.11 7.11 7.01
CA ALA A 39 -0.93 6.50 5.69
C ALA A 39 -1.39 5.03 5.65
N ALA A 40 -1.14 4.27 6.72
CA ALA A 40 -1.57 2.87 6.83
C ALA A 40 -3.11 2.77 6.89
N ALA A 41 -3.78 3.67 7.62
CA ALA A 41 -5.23 3.74 7.65
C ALA A 41 -5.80 4.02 6.24
N ALA A 42 -5.25 5.02 5.55
CA ALA A 42 -5.65 5.35 4.18
C ALA A 42 -5.47 4.18 3.20
N VAL A 43 -4.35 3.42 3.31
CA VAL A 43 -4.13 2.20 2.51
C VAL A 43 -5.20 1.15 2.82
N HIS A 44 -5.49 0.89 4.10
CA HIS A 44 -6.47 -0.13 4.49
C HIS A 44 -7.89 0.21 4.02
N ASP A 45 -8.29 1.48 4.10
CA ASP A 45 -9.58 1.94 3.61
C ASP A 45 -9.66 1.79 2.08
N ALA A 46 -8.65 2.28 1.35
CA ALA A 46 -8.60 2.20 -0.10
C ALA A 46 -8.59 0.75 -0.62
N VAL A 47 -7.84 -0.16 0.02
CA VAL A 47 -7.84 -1.60 -0.32
C VAL A 47 -9.21 -2.23 -0.06
N THR A 48 -9.89 -1.81 1.02
CA THR A 48 -11.22 -2.31 1.35
C THR A 48 -12.25 -1.85 0.33
N GLU A 49 -12.22 -0.57 -0.08
CA GLU A 49 -13.10 -0.06 -1.13
C GLU A 49 -12.82 -0.71 -2.48
N HIS A 50 -11.55 -0.81 -2.86
CA HIS A 50 -11.13 -1.43 -4.11
C HIS A 50 -11.54 -2.90 -4.19
N ALA A 51 -11.44 -3.65 -3.10
CA ALA A 51 -11.85 -5.05 -3.07
C ALA A 51 -13.38 -5.23 -3.20
N LYS A 52 -14.18 -4.28 -2.70
CA LYS A 52 -15.65 -4.35 -2.76
C LYS A 52 -16.19 -4.23 -4.18
N ALA A 53 -15.66 -3.29 -4.98
CA ALA A 53 -16.20 -3.00 -6.32
C ALA A 53 -16.24 -4.21 -7.28
N PRO A 54 -15.17 -5.04 -7.38
CA PRO A 54 -15.16 -6.26 -8.17
C PRO A 54 -15.54 -7.52 -7.36
N GLY A 55 -15.86 -7.39 -6.06
CA GLY A 55 -16.06 -8.55 -5.17
C GLY A 55 -14.80 -9.39 -4.95
N GLN A 56 -13.63 -8.78 -5.05
CA GLN A 56 -12.34 -9.45 -4.85
C GLN A 56 -12.06 -9.69 -3.36
N ASN A 57 -11.25 -10.70 -3.07
CA ASN A 57 -10.80 -10.95 -1.72
C ASN A 57 -9.80 -9.85 -1.29
N ARG A 58 -10.15 -9.06 -0.26
CA ARG A 58 -9.31 -7.98 0.31
C ARG A 58 -7.88 -8.42 0.62
N TYR A 59 -7.70 -9.64 1.13
CA TYR A 59 -6.37 -10.17 1.47
C TYR A 59 -5.50 -10.37 0.21
N GLU A 60 -6.08 -10.91 -0.86
CA GLU A 60 -5.36 -11.08 -2.13
C GLU A 60 -5.04 -9.72 -2.78
N VAL A 61 -5.93 -8.73 -2.65
CA VAL A 61 -5.67 -7.34 -3.07
C VAL A 61 -4.50 -6.74 -2.31
N GLU A 62 -4.50 -6.82 -0.98
CA GLU A 62 -3.41 -6.32 -0.14
C GLU A 62 -2.07 -6.99 -0.49
N LYS A 63 -2.06 -8.31 -0.68
CA LYS A 63 -0.85 -9.07 -1.04
C LYS A 63 -0.30 -8.66 -2.41
N ALA A 64 -1.16 -8.51 -3.40
CA ALA A 64 -0.77 -8.02 -4.73
C ALA A 64 -0.21 -6.60 -4.62
N LEU A 65 -0.84 -5.73 -3.82
CA LEU A 65 -0.42 -4.36 -3.60
C LEU A 65 0.97 -4.26 -2.97
N VAL A 66 1.25 -5.07 -1.93
CA VAL A 66 2.59 -5.16 -1.32
C VAL A 66 3.63 -5.53 -2.36
N THR A 67 3.30 -6.45 -3.27
CA THR A 67 4.21 -6.93 -4.32
C THR A 67 4.46 -5.83 -5.34
N ALA A 68 3.41 -5.23 -5.89
CA ALA A 68 3.51 -4.16 -6.88
C ALA A 68 4.24 -2.91 -6.35
N ALA A 69 4.03 -2.54 -5.08
CA ALA A 69 4.70 -1.41 -4.47
C ALA A 69 6.23 -1.59 -4.40
N LYS A 70 6.70 -2.83 -4.21
CA LYS A 70 8.13 -3.18 -4.12
C LYS A 70 8.81 -3.32 -5.49
N SER A 71 8.07 -3.67 -6.54
CA SER A 71 8.62 -4.04 -7.84
C SER A 71 8.76 -2.88 -8.84
N ALA A 72 9.19 -1.68 -8.43
CA ALA A 72 9.29 -0.57 -9.38
C ALA A 72 10.21 -0.90 -10.59
N GLU A 73 9.61 -0.86 -11.80
CA GLU A 73 10.22 -0.96 -13.13
C GLU A 73 10.48 -2.38 -13.69
N ALA A 74 9.43 -3.00 -14.25
CA ALA A 74 9.58 -3.79 -15.46
C ALA A 74 8.42 -3.42 -16.40
N PRO A 75 8.68 -2.80 -17.57
CA PRO A 75 7.66 -2.67 -18.59
C PRO A 75 7.27 -4.08 -19.00
N HIS A 76 6.01 -4.44 -18.80
CA HIS A 76 5.44 -5.58 -19.51
C HIS A 76 5.11 -5.10 -20.93
N GLU A 77 6.15 -4.93 -21.75
CA GLU A 77 6.04 -4.89 -23.20
C GLU A 77 6.62 -6.20 -23.77
N GLY A 78 5.86 -6.87 -24.63
CA GLY A 78 6.34 -7.94 -25.51
C GLY A 78 5.82 -9.33 -25.19
#